data_AF-A0A239FHX6-F1
#
_entry.id   AF-A0A239FHX6-F1
#
_cell.length_a   1.000
_cell.length_b   1.000
_cell.length_c   1.000
_cell.angle_alpha   90.00
_cell.angle_beta   90.00
_cell.angle_gamma   90.00
#
_symmetry.space_group_name_H-M   'P 1'
#
loop_
_entity.id
_entity.type
_entity.pdbx_description
1 polymer ?
#
loop_
_entity_poly.entity_id
_entity_poly.type
_entity_poly.pdbx_seq_one_letter_code
_entity_poly.pdbx_strand_id
1 'polypeptide(L)'
;MSRPLNRSVPKVGDPRTIDIDPFESDFNMKLAQPLSRSVRLNGFATCLRLENIYWAVLERIAQANGCTVNSVLSHVDREVHLRHGGVKNFSGLVRVICVVFLMNGGAQGNEEPDDAQQTAFTDNRW
;
A
#
# COMPACT_ATOMS: atom_id res chain seq x y z
N MET A 1 -31.91 37.07 -14.39
CA MET A 1 -32.84 36.16 -13.67
C MET A 1 -32.09 34.87 -13.39
N SER A 2 -31.46 34.78 -12.22
CA SER A 2 -30.62 33.64 -11.85
C SER A 2 -31.48 32.57 -11.18
N ARG A 3 -31.53 31.38 -11.77
CA ARG A 3 -32.19 30.20 -11.18
C ARG A 3 -31.47 29.80 -9.89
N PRO A 4 -32.17 29.54 -8.78
CA PRO A 4 -31.51 28.99 -7.60
C PRO A 4 -31.13 27.53 -7.88
N LEU A 5 -29.87 27.19 -7.64
CA LEU A 5 -29.40 25.81 -7.56
C LEU A 5 -30.06 25.18 -6.33
N ASN A 6 -31.01 24.28 -6.58
CA ASN A 6 -31.66 23.51 -5.55
C ASN A 6 -30.63 22.56 -4.92
N ARG A 7 -30.03 22.94 -3.79
CA ARG A 7 -29.17 22.06 -3.00
C ARG A 7 -30.07 21.04 -2.30
N SER A 8 -30.29 19.91 -2.95
CA SER A 8 -30.93 18.76 -2.32
C SER A 8 -30.07 18.30 -1.15
N VAL A 9 -30.59 18.43 0.06
CA VAL A 9 -30.00 17.87 1.27
C VAL A 9 -29.96 16.33 1.11
N PRO A 10 -28.83 15.66 1.34
CA PRO A 10 -28.77 14.21 1.30
C PRO A 10 -29.75 13.64 2.31
N LYS A 11 -30.71 12.83 1.84
CA LYS A 11 -31.58 12.07 2.74
C LYS A 11 -30.78 10.87 3.24
N VAL A 12 -30.38 10.93 4.51
CA VAL A 12 -29.81 9.78 5.23
C VAL A 12 -30.74 8.58 5.06
N GLY A 13 -30.25 7.50 4.43
CA GLY A 13 -30.99 6.25 4.22
C GLY A 13 -31.48 5.97 2.80
N ASP A 14 -31.08 6.71 1.76
CA ASP A 14 -31.33 6.27 0.37
C ASP A 14 -30.31 5.18 -0.02
N PRO A 15 -30.72 3.95 -0.36
CA PRO A 15 -29.82 2.88 -0.77
C PRO A 15 -29.05 3.18 -2.08
N ARG A 16 -29.34 4.31 -2.75
CA ARG A 16 -28.66 4.78 -3.95
C ARG A 16 -27.62 5.88 -3.68
N THR A 17 -27.50 6.37 -2.45
CA THR A 17 -26.48 7.36 -2.07
C THR A 17 -25.30 6.66 -1.41
N ILE A 18 -24.12 6.79 -2.01
CA ILE A 18 -22.84 6.34 -1.43
C ILE A 18 -22.37 7.44 -0.48
N ASP A 19 -22.22 7.13 0.81
CA ASP A 19 -21.83 8.12 1.83
C ASP A 19 -20.32 8.48 1.78
N ILE A 20 -19.48 7.57 1.26
CA ILE A 20 -18.04 7.77 1.06
C ILE A 20 -17.73 7.55 -0.41
N ASP A 21 -17.45 8.63 -1.16
CA ASP A 21 -17.10 8.49 -2.57
C ASP A 21 -15.68 7.89 -2.73
N PRO A 22 -15.55 6.67 -3.29
CA PRO A 22 -14.24 6.05 -3.52
C PRO A 22 -13.37 6.81 -4.53
N PHE A 23 -13.93 7.72 -5.34
CA PHE A 23 -13.19 8.57 -6.28
C PHE A 23 -12.70 9.89 -5.67
N GLU A 24 -13.31 10.39 -4.58
CA GLU A 24 -12.83 11.60 -3.90
C GLU A 24 -11.68 11.31 -2.91
N SER A 25 -11.50 10.05 -2.53
CA SER A 25 -10.52 9.59 -1.54
C SER A 25 -9.12 9.41 -2.16
N ASP A 26 -8.37 10.49 -2.42
CA ASP A 26 -6.99 10.48 -3.00
C ASP A 26 -6.79 9.57 -4.24
N PHE A 27 -7.89 9.16 -4.88
CA PHE A 27 -7.88 8.16 -5.92
C PHE A 27 -7.48 8.81 -7.24
N ASN A 28 -6.35 8.34 -7.78
CA ASN A 28 -5.91 8.72 -9.12
C ASN A 28 -6.05 7.52 -10.06
N MET A 29 -6.66 7.73 -11.23
CA MET A 29 -6.82 6.69 -12.25
C MET A 29 -5.49 6.02 -12.67
N LYS A 30 -4.35 6.72 -12.54
CA LYS A 30 -3.02 6.15 -12.75
C LYS A 30 -2.74 4.95 -11.84
N LEU A 31 -3.29 4.92 -10.63
CA LEU A 31 -3.11 3.81 -9.67
C LEU A 31 -3.67 2.49 -10.21
N ALA A 32 -4.74 2.55 -11.00
CA ALA A 32 -5.40 1.39 -11.61
C ALA A 32 -4.76 0.95 -12.93
N GLN A 33 -3.81 1.71 -13.49
CA GLN A 33 -3.18 1.33 -14.75
C GLN A 33 -2.31 0.08 -14.57
N PRO A 34 -2.47 -0.95 -15.43
CA PRO A 34 -1.67 -2.16 -15.36
C PRO A 34 -0.24 -1.90 -15.85
N LEU A 35 0.73 -2.38 -15.08
CA LEU A 35 2.15 -2.32 -15.38
C LEU A 35 2.74 -3.73 -15.32
N SER A 36 3.37 -4.15 -16.42
CA SER A 36 4.15 -5.38 -16.50
C SER A 36 5.60 -5.12 -16.10
N ARG A 37 6.13 -5.85 -15.13
CA ARG A 37 7.56 -5.86 -14.78
C ARG A 37 8.10 -7.28 -14.87
N SER A 38 9.34 -7.42 -15.35
CA SER A 38 10.08 -8.68 -15.27
C SER A 38 10.68 -8.80 -13.87
N VAL A 39 10.30 -9.84 -13.15
CA VAL A 39 10.79 -10.15 -11.80
C VAL A 39 11.48 -11.51 -11.80
N ARG A 40 12.35 -11.76 -10.82
CA ARG A 40 12.98 -13.07 -10.65
C ARG A 40 12.29 -13.80 -9.50
N LEU A 41 11.63 -14.91 -9.80
CA LEU A 41 11.06 -15.83 -8.82
C LEU A 41 11.94 -17.07 -8.79
N ASN A 42 12.61 -17.32 -7.67
CA ASN A 42 13.49 -18.49 -7.51
C ASN A 42 14.52 -18.65 -8.66
N GLY A 43 15.04 -17.54 -9.18
CA GLY A 43 16.02 -17.49 -10.27
C GLY A 43 15.43 -17.37 -11.68
N PHE A 44 14.16 -17.68 -11.86
CA PHE A 44 13.48 -17.64 -13.17
C PHE A 44 12.87 -16.27 -13.45
N ALA A 45 13.14 -15.75 -14.66
CA ALA A 45 12.51 -14.51 -15.11
C ALA A 45 11.02 -14.76 -15.36
N THR A 46 10.18 -14.02 -14.64
CA THR A 46 8.72 -14.10 -14.71
C THR A 46 8.16 -12.72 -15.00
N CYS A 47 7.33 -12.59 -16.03
CA CYS A 47 6.62 -11.34 -16.30
C CYS A 47 5.36 -11.28 -15.42
N LEU A 48 5.34 -10.35 -14.47
CA LEU A 48 4.18 -10.13 -13.61
C LEU A 48 3.49 -8.83 -14.03
N ARG A 49 2.17 -8.87 -14.22
CA ARG A 49 1.33 -7.70 -14.52
C ARG A 49 0.47 -7.36 -13.30
N LEU A 50 0.71 -6.18 -12.72
CA LEU A 50 -0.03 -5.63 -11.59
C LEU A 50 -0.33 -4.15 -11.84
N GLU A 51 -1.36 -3.63 -11.20
CA GLU A 51 -1.70 -2.21 -11.22
C GLU A 51 -0.64 -1.40 -10.45
N ASN A 52 -0.45 -0.13 -10.82
CA ASN A 52 0.59 0.73 -10.23
C ASN A 52 0.54 0.78 -8.70
N ILE A 53 -0.65 0.79 -8.10
CA ILE A 53 -0.79 0.80 -6.63
C ILE A 53 -0.16 -0.43 -5.98
N TYR A 54 -0.30 -1.62 -6.57
CA TYR A 54 0.26 -2.83 -5.99
C TYR A 54 1.79 -2.86 -6.08
N TRP A 55 2.37 -2.28 -7.14
CA TRP A 55 3.82 -2.08 -7.20
C TRP A 55 4.31 -1.15 -6.09
N ALA A 56 3.61 -0.05 -5.83
CA ALA A 56 3.95 0.87 -4.74
C ALA A 56 3.82 0.21 -3.36
N VAL A 57 2.80 -0.62 -3.14
CA VAL A 57 2.64 -1.37 -1.87
C VAL A 57 3.75 -2.41 -1.72
N LEU A 58 4.13 -3.12 -2.79
CA LEU A 58 5.26 -4.04 -2.77
C LEU A 58 6.58 -3.33 -2.42
N GLU A 59 6.79 -2.13 -2.93
CA GLU A 59 7.95 -1.30 -2.59
C GLU A 59 7.95 -0.92 -1.10
N ARG A 60 6.79 -0.57 -0.53
CA ARG A 60 6.65 -0.32 0.92
C ARG A 60 6.92 -1.58 1.76
N ILE A 61 6.41 -2.74 1.35
CA ILE A 61 6.68 -4.01 2.03
C ILE A 61 8.18 -4.31 1.99
N ALA A 62 8.82 -4.12 0.83
CA ALA A 62 10.25 -4.35 0.66
C ALA A 62 11.08 -3.42 1.56
N GLN A 63 10.74 -2.13 1.62
CA GLN A 63 11.35 -1.14 2.52
C GLN A 63 11.20 -1.54 3.99
N ALA A 64 10.00 -1.91 4.43
CA ALA A 64 9.74 -2.34 5.80
C ALA A 64 10.55 -3.58 6.22
N ASN A 65 10.94 -4.42 5.25
CA ASN A 65 11.76 -5.60 5.47
C ASN A 65 13.26 -5.36 5.17
N GLY A 66 13.67 -4.15 4.80
CA GLY A 66 15.05 -3.85 4.40
C GLY A 66 15.54 -4.67 3.20
N CYS A 67 14.64 -5.06 2.28
CA CYS A 67 14.96 -5.91 1.14
C CYS A 67 14.39 -5.36 -0.18
N THR A 68 14.52 -6.13 -1.27
CA THR A 68 14.00 -5.73 -2.59
C THR A 68 12.63 -6.32 -2.87
N VAL A 69 11.88 -5.73 -3.80
CA VAL A 69 10.60 -6.29 -4.27
C VAL A 69 10.77 -7.72 -4.80
N ASN A 70 11.86 -8.01 -5.51
CA ASN A 70 12.15 -9.38 -5.98
C ASN A 70 12.33 -10.36 -4.82
N SER A 71 12.96 -9.92 -3.73
CA SER A 71 13.14 -10.73 -2.51
C SER A 71 11.80 -11.06 -1.87
N VAL A 72 10.91 -10.07 -1.73
CA VAL A 72 9.54 -10.26 -1.23
C VAL A 72 8.77 -11.24 -2.11
N LEU A 73 8.74 -11.03 -3.42
CA LEU A 73 8.01 -11.89 -4.35
C LEU A 73 8.56 -13.32 -4.39
N SER A 74 9.88 -13.48 -4.39
CA SER A 74 10.51 -14.81 -4.30
C SER A 74 10.21 -15.51 -2.99
N HIS A 75 10.13 -14.77 -1.88
CA HIS A 75 9.72 -15.33 -0.60
C HIS A 75 8.28 -15.84 -0.65
N VAL A 76 7.35 -15.02 -1.13
CA VAL A 76 5.94 -15.41 -1.28
C VAL A 76 5.79 -16.64 -2.19
N ASP A 77 6.45 -16.66 -3.34
CA ASP A 77 6.42 -17.78 -4.30
C ASP A 77 6.90 -19.09 -3.65
N ARG A 78 8.00 -19.02 -2.90
CA ARG A 78 8.51 -20.18 -2.16
C ARG A 78 7.56 -20.64 -1.06
N GLU A 79 7.05 -19.73 -0.23
CA GLU A 79 6.19 -20.10 0.90
C GLU A 79 4.88 -20.73 0.42
N VAL A 80 4.26 -20.19 -0.63
CA VAL A 80 3.03 -20.79 -1.18
C VAL A 80 3.31 -22.14 -1.84
N HIS A 81 4.48 -22.30 -2.47
CA HIS A 81 4.90 -23.58 -3.02
C HIS A 81 5.08 -24.64 -1.92
N LEU A 82 5.80 -24.29 -0.85
CA LEU A 82 6.12 -25.22 0.23
C LEU A 82 4.91 -25.58 1.10
N ARG A 83 4.03 -24.62 1.41
CA ARG A 83 2.92 -24.82 2.35
C ARG A 83 1.63 -25.29 1.69
N HIS A 84 1.43 -24.95 0.41
CA HIS A 84 0.15 -25.15 -0.29
C HIS A 84 0.30 -25.88 -1.63
N GLY A 85 1.52 -26.31 -2.00
CA GLY A 85 1.78 -26.95 -3.30
C GLY A 85 1.77 -25.97 -4.47
N GLY A 86 1.82 -24.67 -4.20
CA GLY A 86 1.82 -23.59 -5.19
C GLY A 86 0.46 -22.92 -5.36
N VAL A 87 0.39 -21.99 -6.32
CA VAL A 87 -0.84 -21.24 -6.62
C VAL A 87 -0.99 -21.03 -8.12
N LYS A 88 -2.20 -21.22 -8.65
CA LYS A 88 -2.47 -21.01 -10.09
C LYS A 88 -2.47 -19.54 -10.48
N ASN A 89 -2.92 -18.66 -9.58
CA ASN A 89 -3.00 -17.22 -9.80
C ASN A 89 -2.08 -16.47 -8.81
N PHE A 90 -0.77 -16.54 -9.05
CA PHE A 90 0.22 -15.85 -8.23
C PHE A 90 -0.03 -14.32 -8.20
N SER A 91 -0.43 -13.72 -9.32
CA SER A 91 -0.74 -12.29 -9.37
C SER A 91 -1.93 -11.89 -8.48
N GLY A 92 -2.93 -12.76 -8.34
CA GLY A 92 -4.06 -12.55 -7.43
C GLY A 92 -3.62 -12.65 -5.98
N LEU A 93 -2.78 -13.63 -5.65
CA LEU A 93 -2.20 -13.77 -4.31
C LEU A 93 -1.41 -12.51 -3.90
N VAL A 94 -0.57 -12.00 -4.80
CA VAL A 94 0.21 -10.78 -4.53
C VAL A 94 -0.69 -9.57 -4.24
N ARG A 95 -1.79 -9.41 -4.98
CA ARG A 95 -2.77 -8.33 -4.71
C ARG A 95 -3.40 -8.48 -3.32
N VAL A 96 -3.80 -9.70 -2.94
CA VAL A 96 -4.37 -9.98 -1.61
C VAL A 96 -3.35 -9.65 -0.51
N ILE A 97 -2.09 -10.04 -0.67
CA ILE A 97 -1.03 -9.72 0.30
C ILE A 97 -0.87 -8.21 0.47
N CYS A 98 -0.90 -7.44 -0.62
CA CYS A 98 -0.82 -5.98 -0.56
C CYS A 98 -1.99 -5.38 0.24
N VAL A 99 -3.22 -5.84 -0.01
CA VAL A 99 -4.40 -5.37 0.72
C VAL A 99 -4.31 -5.71 2.20
N VAL A 100 -3.94 -6.95 2.54
CA VAL A 100 -3.78 -7.38 3.94
C VAL A 100 -2.69 -6.58 4.65
N PHE A 101 -1.58 -6.29 3.98
CA PHE A 101 -0.51 -5.45 4.54
C PHE A 101 -1.03 -4.04 4.89
N LEU A 102 -1.81 -3.41 4.01
CA LEU A 102 -2.39 -2.09 4.25
C LEU A 102 -3.43 -2.11 5.38
N MET A 103 -4.28 -3.14 5.44
CA MET A 103 -5.27 -3.30 6.52
C MET A 103 -4.59 -3.46 7.88
N ASN A 104 -3.40 -4.05 7.93
CA ASN A 104 -2.64 -4.27 9.15
C ASN A 104 -1.76 -3.07 9.55
N GLY A 105 -2.07 -1.87 9.06
CA GLY A 105 -1.34 -0.64 9.43
C GLY A 105 -0.07 -0.37 8.62
N GLY A 106 0.15 -1.11 7.52
CA GLY A 106 1.10 -0.76 6.46
C GLY A 106 2.48 -0.32 6.93
N ALA A 107 3.08 -1.08 7.86
CA ALA A 107 4.36 -0.79 8.53
C ALA A 107 4.44 0.65 9.08
N GLN A 108 3.85 0.89 10.24
CA GLN A 108 4.03 2.16 10.95
C GLN A 108 5.49 2.35 11.34
N GLY A 109 6.19 3.23 10.61
CA GLY A 109 7.34 3.94 11.11
C GLY A 109 6.84 5.22 11.79
N ASN A 110 6.56 5.13 13.09
CA ASN A 110 6.53 6.30 13.95
C ASN A 110 7.97 6.50 14.45
N GLU A 111 8.81 7.14 13.65
CA GLU A 111 9.93 7.91 14.20
C GLU A 111 9.38 9.30 14.54
N GLU A 112 8.95 9.47 15.78
CA GLU A 112 9.09 10.77 16.42
C GLU A 112 10.60 11.01 16.59
N PRO A 113 11.19 12.07 15.99
CA PRO A 113 12.38 12.62 16.57
C PRO A 113 11.93 13.24 17.90
N ASP A 114 12.27 12.60 19.02
CA ASP A 114 12.24 13.26 20.32
C ASP A 114 13.26 14.40 20.26
N ASP A 115 12.75 15.59 19.98
CA ASP A 115 13.42 16.88 20.14
C ASP A 115 13.78 17.07 21.61
N ALA A 116 14.77 16.32 22.11
CA ALA A 116 15.49 16.63 23.33
C ALA A 116 16.69 17.52 22.99
N GLN A 117 16.41 18.71 22.45
CA GLN A 117 17.36 19.80 22.49
C GLN A 117 17.08 20.66 23.74
N GLN A 118 18.14 20.86 24.52
CA GLN A 118 18.34 21.97 25.44
C GLN A 118 17.86 21.81 26.89
N THR A 119 18.68 21.15 27.72
CA THR A 119 19.20 21.83 28.92
C THR A 119 20.67 21.47 29.19
N ALA A 120 21.50 22.50 29.16
CA ALA A 120 22.77 22.64 29.88
C ALA A 120 23.98 21.80 29.44
N PHE A 121 24.62 22.22 28.35
CA PHE A 121 26.07 22.32 28.36
C PHE A 121 26.44 23.70 28.94
N THR A 122 27.45 23.72 29.82
CA THR A 122 28.08 24.84 30.55
C THR A 122 27.37 25.38 31.81
N ASP A 123 27.68 24.78 32.96
CA ASP A 123 28.24 25.57 34.08
C ASP A 123 29.24 24.71 34.86
N ASN A 124 30.53 24.87 34.48
CA ASN A 124 31.65 24.40 35.28
C ASN A 124 31.80 25.34 36.48
N ARG A 125 31.39 24.87 37.65
CA ARG A 125 31.89 25.36 38.93
C ARG A 125 32.05 24.17 39.87
N TRP A 126 33.24 23.58 39.89
CA TRP A 126 34.06 23.12 41.03
C TRP A 126 35.40 22.61 40.49
#